data_AF-A0A380FG26-F1
#
_entry.id   AF-A0A380FG26-F1
#
_cell.length_a   1.000
_cell.length_b   1.000
_cell.length_c   1.000
_cell.angle_alpha   90.00
_cell.angle_beta   90.00
_cell.angle_gamma   90.00
#
_symmetry.space_group_name_H-M   'P 1'
#
loop_
_entity.id
_entity.type
_entity.pdbx_description
1 polymer ?
#
loop_
_entity_poly.entity_id
_entity_poly.type
_entity_poly.pdbx_seq_one_letter_code
_entity_poly.pdbx_strand_id
1 'polypeptide(L)'
;MDHLVLKNKEGTYVEILTEVDYGTFKYDYERNNERSLTFTIYKTNENEDIFNNVKNEMYVLYHGQVYVIKTTAIKYDGVLVSNDIAAKHIFMEFQNHYIDKDIENEESSSDTKESTVEVKATYTLQQYLDFGF
;
A
#
# COMPACT_ATOMS: atom_id res chain seq x y z
N MET A 1 -20.48 -11.94 -15.88
CA MET A 1 -19.78 -11.71 -14.60
C MET A 1 -18.30 -11.75 -14.92
N ASP A 2 -17.55 -10.76 -14.44
CA ASP A 2 -16.11 -10.72 -14.66
C ASP A 2 -15.42 -11.49 -13.54
N HIS A 3 -14.57 -12.43 -13.93
CA HIS A 3 -13.87 -13.30 -12.98
C HIS A 3 -12.63 -12.61 -12.42
N LEU A 4 -12.39 -12.81 -11.12
CA LEU A 4 -11.12 -12.48 -10.50
C LEU A 4 -10.17 -13.68 -10.62
N VAL A 5 -8.91 -13.42 -10.91
CA VAL A 5 -7.89 -14.47 -11.03
C VAL A 5 -6.80 -14.22 -10.01
N LEU A 6 -6.53 -15.21 -9.17
CA LEU A 6 -5.43 -15.21 -8.21
C LEU A 6 -4.15 -15.70 -8.90
N LYS A 7 -3.06 -14.98 -8.72
CA LYS A 7 -1.76 -15.31 -9.28
C LYS A 7 -0.66 -15.09 -8.24
N ASN A 8 0.32 -15.99 -8.18
CA ASN A 8 1.50 -15.75 -7.36
C ASN A 8 2.54 -14.88 -8.08
N LYS A 9 3.50 -14.34 -7.32
CA LYS A 9 4.55 -13.47 -7.86
C LYS A 9 5.41 -14.13 -8.93
N GLU A 10 5.71 -15.41 -8.76
CA GLU A 10 6.55 -16.20 -9.68
C GLU A 10 5.81 -16.63 -10.95
N GLY A 11 4.48 -16.53 -10.97
CA GLY A 11 3.64 -16.98 -12.08
C GLY A 11 3.49 -18.50 -12.20
N THR A 12 3.95 -19.27 -11.22
CA THR A 12 3.81 -20.74 -11.16
C THR A 12 2.43 -21.20 -10.68
N TYR A 13 1.65 -20.31 -10.06
CA TYR A 13 0.29 -20.56 -9.61
C TYR A 13 -0.64 -19.46 -10.18
N VAL A 14 -1.67 -19.88 -10.90
CA VAL A 14 -2.70 -19.02 -11.47
C VAL A 14 -4.03 -19.77 -11.43
N GLU A 15 -5.00 -19.27 -10.69
CA GLU A 15 -6.32 -19.89 -10.54
C GLU A 15 -7.43 -18.85 -10.51
N ILE A 16 -8.62 -19.23 -10.98
CA ILE A 16 -9.81 -18.37 -10.90
C ILE A 16 -10.32 -18.39 -9.44
N LEU A 17 -10.62 -17.22 -8.88
CA LEU A 17 -11.26 -17.14 -7.58
C LEU A 17 -12.72 -17.58 -7.68
N THR A 18 -13.06 -18.64 -6.95
CA THR A 18 -14.42 -19.19 -6.80
C THR A 18 -14.98 -18.82 -5.43
N GLU A 19 -16.31 -18.80 -5.28
CA GLU A 19 -17.01 -18.39 -4.04
C GLU A 19 -16.74 -16.94 -3.58
N VAL A 20 -16.50 -16.05 -4.54
CA VAL A 20 -16.41 -14.60 -4.28
C VAL A 20 -17.82 -14.04 -4.10
N ASP A 21 -18.02 -13.30 -3.01
CA ASP A 21 -19.24 -12.55 -2.79
C ASP A 21 -19.22 -11.23 -3.58
N TYR A 22 -19.80 -11.25 -4.77
CA TYR A 22 -19.92 -10.06 -5.61
C TYR A 22 -20.82 -8.96 -5.01
N GLY A 23 -21.62 -9.24 -3.98
CA GLY A 23 -22.34 -8.22 -3.22
C GLY A 23 -21.42 -7.36 -2.35
N THR A 24 -20.27 -7.90 -1.93
CA THR A 24 -19.23 -7.18 -1.18
C THR A 24 -18.17 -6.55 -2.07
N PHE A 25 -18.16 -6.91 -3.35
CA PHE A 25 -17.16 -6.44 -4.30
C PHE A 25 -17.27 -4.92 -4.50
N LYS A 26 -16.15 -4.23 -4.29
CA LYS A 26 -15.99 -2.80 -4.51
C LYS A 26 -14.74 -2.54 -5.33
N TYR A 27 -14.91 -1.70 -6.35
CA TYR A 27 -13.82 -1.15 -7.14
C TYR A 27 -13.77 0.35 -6.90
N ASP A 28 -12.71 0.81 -6.25
CA ASP A 28 -12.48 2.23 -5.98
C ASP A 28 -11.39 2.74 -6.93
N TYR A 29 -11.68 3.85 -7.60
CA TYR A 29 -10.74 4.52 -8.48
C TYR A 29 -10.86 6.03 -8.36
N GLU A 30 -9.74 6.65 -7.99
CA GLU A 30 -9.57 8.09 -7.96
C GLU A 30 -8.33 8.46 -8.79
N ARG A 31 -8.52 9.39 -9.71
CA ARG A 31 -7.47 9.80 -10.64
C ARG A 31 -6.26 10.35 -9.87
N ASN A 32 -5.09 9.78 -10.15
CA ASN A 32 -3.81 10.15 -9.53
C ASN A 32 -3.75 9.98 -7.99
N ASN A 33 -4.69 9.26 -7.39
CA ASN A 33 -4.70 9.04 -5.95
C ASN A 33 -4.76 7.54 -5.62
N GLU A 34 -5.96 6.96 -5.67
CA GLU A 34 -6.21 5.60 -5.20
C GLU A 34 -6.78 4.70 -6.31
N ARG A 35 -6.39 3.42 -6.31
CA ARG A 35 -7.05 2.40 -7.13
C ARG A 35 -6.97 1.06 -6.40
N SER A 36 -8.12 0.52 -6.01
CA SER A 36 -8.18 -0.67 -5.17
C SER A 36 -9.38 -1.55 -5.49
N LEU A 37 -9.29 -2.80 -5.03
CA LEU A 37 -10.36 -3.79 -5.03
C LEU A 37 -10.57 -4.25 -3.59
N THR A 38 -11.82 -4.30 -3.17
CA THR A 38 -12.23 -4.90 -1.89
C THR A 38 -13.28 -5.95 -2.16
N PHE A 39 -13.15 -7.14 -1.60
CA PHE A 39 -14.12 -8.21 -1.75
C PHE A 39 -13.98 -9.26 -0.65
N THR A 40 -15.03 -10.06 -0.46
CA THR A 40 -15.03 -11.19 0.46
C THR A 40 -15.10 -12.50 -0.33
N ILE A 41 -14.35 -13.50 0.11
CA ILE A 41 -14.43 -14.89 -0.39
C ILE A 41 -14.83 -15.81 0.76
N TYR A 42 -15.67 -16.81 0.46
CA TYR A 42 -16.07 -17.83 1.41
C TYR A 42 -15.29 -19.13 1.21
N LYS A 43 -15.01 -19.82 2.32
CA LYS A 43 -14.44 -21.16 2.28
C LYS A 43 -15.58 -22.17 2.16
N THR A 44 -15.48 -23.03 1.15
CA THR A 44 -16.32 -24.20 0.92
C THR A 44 -15.43 -25.43 0.74
N ASN A 45 -16.04 -26.61 0.62
CA ASN A 45 -15.29 -27.85 0.37
C ASN A 45 -14.66 -27.90 -1.04
N GLU A 46 -15.19 -27.11 -1.98
CA GLU A 46 -14.78 -27.15 -3.39
C GLU A 46 -13.66 -26.15 -3.72
N ASN A 47 -13.47 -25.11 -2.89
CA ASN A 47 -12.48 -24.05 -3.12
C ASN A 47 -11.46 -23.91 -1.99
N GLU A 48 -11.36 -24.92 -1.10
CA GLU A 48 -10.50 -24.84 0.08
C GLU A 48 -9.03 -24.55 -0.26
N ASP A 49 -8.51 -25.16 -1.32
CA ASP A 49 -7.16 -24.93 -1.82
C ASP A 49 -6.95 -23.50 -2.32
N ILE A 50 -7.89 -22.97 -3.12
CA ILE A 50 -7.86 -21.59 -3.62
C ILE A 50 -7.96 -20.62 -2.46
N PHE A 51 -8.91 -20.83 -1.55
CA PHE A 51 -9.13 -20.01 -0.36
C PHE A 51 -7.87 -19.93 0.50
N ASN A 52 -7.24 -21.08 0.76
CA ASN A 52 -6.01 -21.16 1.56
C ASN A 52 -4.82 -20.47 0.89
N ASN A 53 -4.83 -20.30 -0.45
CA ASN A 53 -3.80 -19.60 -1.20
C ASN A 53 -4.03 -18.08 -1.30
N VAL A 54 -5.20 -17.57 -0.90
CA VAL A 54 -5.45 -16.12 -0.82
C VAL A 54 -4.70 -15.55 0.40
N LYS A 55 -3.52 -14.96 0.14
CA LYS A 55 -2.61 -14.41 1.15
C LYS A 55 -2.12 -13.02 0.73
N ASN A 56 -1.54 -12.29 1.68
CA ASN A 56 -0.84 -11.04 1.38
C ASN A 56 0.26 -11.25 0.34
N GLU A 57 0.50 -10.21 -0.47
CA GLU A 57 1.46 -10.16 -1.59
C GLU A 57 1.16 -11.08 -2.77
N MET A 58 0.01 -11.78 -2.76
CA MET A 58 -0.54 -12.42 -3.96
C MET A 58 -1.13 -11.36 -4.91
N TYR A 59 -1.20 -11.70 -6.19
CA TYR A 59 -1.79 -10.85 -7.21
C TYR A 59 -3.22 -11.25 -7.55
N VAL A 60 -4.08 -10.26 -7.75
CA VAL A 60 -5.42 -10.40 -8.29
C VAL A 60 -5.46 -9.71 -9.65
N LEU A 61 -5.86 -10.45 -10.68
CA LEU A 61 -6.09 -9.89 -12.01
C LEU A 61 -7.57 -9.59 -12.17
N TYR A 62 -7.86 -8.37 -12.64
CA TYR A 62 -9.20 -7.91 -12.94
C TYR A 62 -9.16 -6.98 -14.15
N HIS A 63 -9.94 -7.27 -15.19
CA HIS A 63 -9.93 -6.55 -16.48
C HIS A 63 -8.52 -6.27 -17.05
N GLY A 64 -7.62 -7.25 -16.97
CA GLY A 64 -6.25 -7.13 -17.47
C GLY A 64 -5.34 -6.21 -16.63
N GLN A 65 -5.81 -5.76 -15.47
CA GLN A 65 -5.05 -4.96 -14.51
C GLN A 65 -4.64 -5.84 -13.33
N VAL A 66 -3.49 -5.52 -12.73
CA VAL A 66 -2.90 -6.29 -11.63
C VAL A 66 -3.04 -5.52 -10.32
N TYR A 67 -3.53 -6.20 -9.30
CA TYR A 67 -3.68 -5.70 -7.94
C TYR A 67 -2.92 -6.61 -6.99
N VAL A 68 -2.31 -6.03 -5.97
CA VAL A 68 -1.55 -6.73 -4.93
C VAL A 68 -2.38 -6.78 -3.66
N ILE A 69 -2.62 -7.98 -3.13
CA ILE A 69 -3.32 -8.15 -1.86
C ILE A 69 -2.45 -7.59 -0.74
N LYS A 70 -2.97 -6.58 -0.03
CA LYS A 70 -2.25 -5.95 1.10
C LYS A 70 -2.78 -6.37 2.44
N THR A 71 -4.08 -6.64 2.52
CA THR A 71 -4.69 -7.15 3.73
C THR A 71 -5.65 -8.28 3.42
N THR A 72 -5.61 -9.29 4.29
CA THR A 72 -6.57 -10.38 4.37
C THR A 72 -7.06 -10.47 5.81
N ALA A 73 -8.37 -10.57 6.02
CA ALA A 73 -8.97 -10.71 7.34
C ALA A 73 -9.89 -11.93 7.37
N ILE A 74 -9.37 -13.05 7.85
CA ILE A 74 -10.14 -14.29 8.01
C ILE A 74 -11.08 -14.15 9.22
N LYS A 75 -12.35 -14.46 9.00
CA LYS A 75 -13.42 -14.43 9.99
C LYS A 75 -14.09 -15.80 10.06
N TYR A 76 -14.61 -16.13 11.24
CA TYR A 76 -15.39 -17.34 11.48
C TYR A 76 -16.60 -16.99 12.34
N ASP A 77 -17.79 -17.32 11.86
CA ASP A 77 -19.07 -17.02 12.54
C ASP A 77 -19.70 -18.25 13.23
N GLY A 78 -18.98 -19.37 13.27
CA GLY A 78 -19.48 -20.63 13.82
C GLY A 78 -20.02 -21.61 12.78
N VAL A 79 -20.31 -21.13 11.56
CA VAL A 79 -20.85 -21.94 10.46
C VAL A 79 -20.00 -21.80 9.20
N LEU A 80 -19.56 -20.58 8.90
CA LEU A 80 -18.82 -20.21 7.70
C LEU A 80 -17.48 -19.58 8.06
N VAL A 81 -16.47 -19.85 7.25
CA VAL A 81 -15.19 -19.14 7.24
C VAL A 81 -15.21 -18.20 6.04
N SER A 82 -14.97 -16.92 6.28
CA SER A 82 -14.83 -15.91 5.23
C SER A 82 -13.48 -15.22 5.33
N ASN A 83 -13.05 -14.61 4.23
CA ASN A 83 -11.84 -13.80 4.19
C ASN A 83 -12.16 -12.49 3.47
N ASP A 84 -11.99 -11.37 4.16
CA ASP A 84 -12.12 -10.04 3.58
C ASP A 84 -10.77 -9.60 3.03
N ILE A 85 -10.73 -9.27 1.75
CA ILE A 85 -9.52 -8.93 1.01
C ILE A 85 -9.57 -7.48 0.60
N ALA A 86 -8.47 -6.76 0.82
CA ALA A 86 -8.20 -5.48 0.18
C ALA A 86 -6.91 -5.56 -0.64
N ALA A 87 -7.05 -5.29 -1.94
CA ALA A 87 -5.96 -5.30 -2.90
C ALA A 87 -5.78 -3.90 -3.51
N LYS A 88 -4.52 -3.44 -3.60
CA LYS A 88 -4.17 -2.14 -4.21
C LYS A 88 -3.59 -2.37 -5.60
N HIS A 89 -3.84 -1.46 -6.52
CA HIS A 89 -3.29 -1.58 -7.87
C HIS A 89 -1.75 -1.61 -7.83
N ILE A 90 -1.12 -2.40 -8.71
CA ILE A 90 0.34 -2.61 -8.73
C ILE A 90 1.16 -1.32 -8.84
N PHE A 91 0.58 -0.24 -9.39
CA PHE A 91 1.26 1.08 -9.44
C PHE A 91 1.66 1.57 -8.05
N MET A 92 0.90 1.22 -7.01
CA MET A 92 1.20 1.64 -5.63
C MET A 92 2.43 0.95 -5.07
N GLU A 93 2.89 -0.17 -5.64
CA GLU A 93 4.12 -0.84 -5.21
C GLU A 93 5.37 0.00 -5.45
N PHE A 94 5.28 1.06 -6.26
CA PHE A 94 6.40 1.99 -6.43
C PHE A 94 6.83 2.61 -5.10
N GLN A 95 5.92 2.77 -4.14
CA GLN A 95 6.23 3.27 -2.79
C GLN A 95 7.25 2.42 -2.03
N ASN A 96 7.44 1.16 -2.41
CA ASN A 96 8.40 0.27 -1.78
C ASN A 96 9.84 0.55 -2.23
N HIS A 97 10.03 1.34 -3.29
CA HIS A 97 11.34 1.74 -3.76
C HIS A 97 11.73 3.07 -3.11
N TYR A 98 12.92 3.09 -2.53
CA TYR A 98 13.51 4.29 -1.94
C TYR A 98 14.81 4.59 -2.67
N ILE A 99 15.02 5.86 -3.01
CA ILE A 99 16.25 6.36 -3.63
C ILE A 99 16.88 7.30 -2.62
N ASP A 100 18.11 7.01 -2.22
CA ASP A 100 18.89 7.91 -1.37
C ASP A 100 19.10 9.25 -2.07
N LYS A 101 19.09 10.33 -1.29
CA LYS A 101 19.44 11.64 -1.82
C LYS A 101 20.91 11.63 -2.24
N ASP A 102 21.16 12.08 -3.46
CA ASP A 102 22.52 12.29 -3.94
C ASP A 102 23.08 13.59 -3.33
N ILE A 103 23.74 13.44 -2.17
CA ILE A 103 24.32 14.57 -1.42
C ILE A 103 25.41 15.29 -2.24
N GLU A 104 26.06 14.59 -3.19
CA GLU A 104 27.14 15.15 -4.00
C GLU A 104 26.62 15.99 -5.19
N ASN A 105 25.42 15.69 -5.72
CA ASN A 105 24.76 16.50 -6.76
C ASN A 105 23.82 17.59 -6.21
N GLU A 106 23.43 17.55 -4.93
CA GLU A 106 22.56 18.57 -4.30
C GLU A 106 23.34 19.70 -3.60
N GLU A 107 24.63 19.91 -3.90
CA GLU A 107 25.29 21.20 -3.64
C GLU A 107 24.81 22.27 -4.63
N SER A 108 23.60 22.81 -4.41
CA SER A 108 23.13 24.16 -4.79
C SER A 108 21.60 24.27 -4.87
N SER A 109 20.90 23.70 -3.89
CA SER A 109 19.60 24.26 -3.51
C SER A 109 19.64 24.58 -2.03
N SER A 110 20.46 25.58 -1.71
CA SER A 110 20.29 26.35 -0.49
C SER A 110 18.89 26.94 -0.50
N ASP A 111 18.00 26.19 0.14
CA ASP A 111 16.71 26.61 0.60
C ASP A 111 16.83 28.02 1.20
N THR A 112 16.37 29.01 0.43
CA THR A 112 15.78 30.22 0.98
C THR A 112 14.50 29.78 1.67
N LYS A 113 14.61 29.09 2.80
CA LYS A 113 13.48 28.85 3.68
C LYS A 113 13.22 30.17 4.39
N GLU A 114 12.19 30.87 3.92
CA GLU A 114 11.30 31.62 4.80
C GLU A 114 10.85 30.67 5.93
N SER A 115 11.67 30.58 6.98
CA SER A 115 11.33 29.95 8.24
C SER A 115 10.98 31.10 9.17
N THR A 116 9.71 31.23 9.50
CA THR A 116 9.27 31.85 10.74
C THR A 116 9.87 31.05 11.91
N VAL A 117 11.13 31.35 12.25
CA VAL A 117 11.82 30.84 13.43
C VAL A 117 12.51 32.06 14.04
N GLU A 118 12.06 32.44 15.23
CA GLU A 118 12.68 33.48 16.03
C GLU A 118 14.19 33.27 16.06
N VAL A 119 14.91 34.21 15.45
CA VAL A 119 16.37 34.24 15.47
C VAL A 119 16.79 34.57 16.90
N LYS A 120 16.97 33.54 17.74
CA LYS A 120 17.75 33.69 18.97
C LYS A 120 19.18 33.93 18.56
N ALA A 121 19.58 35.19 18.55
CA ALA A 121 20.94 35.61 18.28
C ALA A 121 21.91 34.85 19.19
N THR A 122 22.73 33.98 18.61
CA THR A 122 23.79 33.28 19.31
C THR A 122 25.00 34.21 19.37
N TYR A 123 25.21 34.86 20.51
CA TYR A 123 26.40 35.66 20.78
C TYR A 123 27.53 34.78 21.29
N THR A 124 28.77 35.13 20.92
CA THR A 124 29.94 34.55 21.60
C THR A 124 30.01 35.07 23.04
N LEU A 125 30.67 34.33 23.94
CA LEU A 125 30.83 34.73 25.35
C LEU A 125 31.42 36.15 25.47
N GLN A 126 32.36 36.48 24.58
CA GLN A 126 32.98 37.81 24.50
C GLN A 126 31.95 38.89 24.18
N GLN A 127 31.11 38.66 23.15
CA GLN A 127 30.08 39.61 22.71
C GLN A 127 28.98 39.82 23.76
N TYR A 128 28.68 38.81 24.59
CA TYR A 128 27.73 38.94 25.69
C TYR A 128 28.27 39.84 26.82
N LEU A 129 29.56 39.71 27.15
CA LEU A 129 30.18 40.51 28.21
C LEU A 129 30.31 41.98 27.82
N ASP A 130 30.65 42.27 26.56
CA ASP A 130 30.78 43.65 26.04
C ASP A 130 29.43 44.40 25.98
N PHE A 131 28.31 43.67 25.90
CA PHE A 131 26.97 44.27 25.92
C PHE A 131 26.40 44.43 27.35
N GLY A 132 26.92 43.68 28.33
CA GLY A 132 26.37 43.57 29.67
C GLY A 132 27.03 44.44 30.75
N PHE A 133 28.19 45.04 30.46
CA PHE A 133 28.95 45.87 31.39
C PHE A 133 29.57 47.09 30.70
#